data_AF-A0A3M2AYU2-F1
#
_entry.id   AF-A0A3M2AYU2-F1
#
_cell.length_a   1.000
_cell.length_b   1.000
_cell.length_c   1.000
_cell.angle_alpha   90.00
_cell.angle_beta   90.00
_cell.angle_gamma   90.00
#
_symmetry.space_group_name_H-M   'P 1'
#
loop_
_entity.id
_entity.type
_entity.pdbx_description
1 polymer ?
#
loop_
_entity_poly.entity_id
_entity_poly.type
_entity_poly.pdbx_seq_one_letter_code
_entity_poly.pdbx_strand_id
1 'polypeptide(L)'
;MKTYDNCRAQVRAVLEALKQTAPDAPLLALGQTIFWDEPMKLALLHALREVEPNRKLYFGVHDTDYFARLHARLLPRNAQVLDGYALLPHNDGTTRSLWSAAGEIAQLFGSETVPTLKMFARNGGNTERVARSCAEGRQAFIDRLTEAWGWRGLVAREPKPRPVYEIPVREIAPALDALLEFGLDGTCAMVDDAENRARACDWVWRIRQRVHQIAQSYPEASLADLYEQLYPELLEALYGGALPETVDFTRTTELLRFNTRTAHLPRFEFVNTFLNPAYRHACENAYNAAVANTSIYPLREFGEGALPFDLLIPKRGRGTILLTNRYLCVLTPEAQIVRLSAPITDVQGLAQVVEAHWGAHCTLVGKAITLITMLAREFVFVFNERGSPYLSLTTQMHRHLQEAGVPFRVNPILRLSYPTWDALAQAPCVALRLPEHLACAFGEPTVCSDAFAKRWRHVATEQLELLARLAQIRSPRALMQLLAEREGDAWRTRLQEYETLHTRLAETVGYWAELLRRQAHALHAERRALIAEIQQHPKRFGELAPRLREIKARLKRLNTER
;
A
#
# COMPACT_ATOMS: atom_id res chain seq x y z
N MET A 1 3.98 25.23 9.70
CA MET A 1 2.59 25.73 9.79
C MET A 1 2.31 26.56 8.55
N LYS A 2 1.38 26.16 7.67
CA LYS A 2 0.79 27.10 6.71
C LYS A 2 -0.58 27.43 7.28
N THR A 3 -0.78 28.66 7.72
CA THR A 3 -2.10 29.20 8.05
C THR A 3 -3.02 28.97 6.86
N TYR A 4 -4.31 28.71 7.07
CA TYR A 4 -5.26 28.38 6.00
C TYR A 4 -5.28 29.41 4.85
N ASP A 5 -4.98 30.69 5.14
CA ASP A 5 -4.81 31.75 4.14
C ASP A 5 -3.64 31.49 3.18
N ASN A 6 -2.54 30.91 3.67
CA ASN A 6 -1.39 30.53 2.87
C ASN A 6 -1.72 29.33 1.94
N CYS A 7 -2.61 28.43 2.36
CA CYS A 7 -3.05 27.30 1.53
C CYS A 7 -3.89 27.78 0.33
N ARG A 8 -4.86 28.69 0.54
CA ARG A 8 -5.67 29.22 -0.58
C ARG A 8 -4.83 30.02 -1.57
N ALA A 9 -3.94 30.88 -1.08
CA ALA A 9 -3.01 31.63 -1.92
C ALA A 9 -2.10 30.69 -2.74
N GLN A 10 -1.63 29.60 -2.12
CA GLN A 10 -0.84 28.58 -2.81
C GLN A 10 -1.64 27.84 -3.87
N VAL A 11 -2.87 27.38 -3.57
CA VAL A 11 -3.74 26.70 -4.55
C VAL A 11 -3.99 27.61 -5.74
N ARG A 12 -4.35 28.87 -5.50
CA ARG A 12 -4.55 29.86 -6.56
C ARG A 12 -3.30 30.06 -7.40
N ALA A 13 -2.13 30.24 -6.78
CA ALA A 13 -0.87 30.41 -7.49
C ALA A 13 -0.52 29.19 -8.38
N VAL A 14 -0.78 27.97 -7.90
CA VAL A 14 -0.59 26.74 -8.68
C VAL A 14 -1.53 26.69 -9.88
N LEU A 15 -2.81 27.03 -9.70
CA LEU A 15 -3.79 27.05 -10.80
C LEU A 15 -3.47 28.14 -11.85
N GLU A 16 -3.01 29.31 -11.42
CA GLU A 16 -2.56 30.36 -12.35
C GLU A 16 -1.30 29.94 -13.12
N ALA A 17 -0.35 29.27 -12.47
CA ALA A 17 0.81 28.70 -13.15
C ALA A 17 0.41 27.58 -14.14
N LEU A 18 -0.60 26.77 -13.78
CA LEU A 18 -1.14 25.74 -14.65
C LEU A 18 -1.76 26.34 -15.91
N LYS A 19 -2.54 27.41 -15.76
CA LYS A 19 -3.13 28.17 -16.87
C LYS A 19 -2.08 28.70 -17.84
N GLN A 20 -0.90 29.10 -17.35
CA GLN A 20 0.20 29.57 -18.21
C GLN A 20 0.93 28.42 -18.92
N THR A 21 1.09 27.28 -18.25
CA THR A 21 1.92 26.17 -18.74
C THR A 21 1.15 25.16 -19.60
N ALA A 22 -0.15 25.02 -19.38
CA ALA A 22 -1.04 24.11 -20.10
C ALA A 22 -2.45 24.72 -20.31
N PRO A 23 -2.58 25.89 -20.98
CA PRO A 23 -3.81 26.68 -21.05
C PRO A 23 -5.02 25.93 -21.60
N ASP A 24 -4.84 24.99 -22.52
CA ASP A 24 -5.94 24.28 -23.20
C ASP A 24 -6.08 22.81 -22.76
N ALA A 25 -5.17 22.31 -21.93
CA ALA A 25 -5.17 20.90 -21.53
C ALA A 25 -6.28 20.61 -20.51
N PRO A 26 -7.22 19.69 -20.79
CA PRO A 26 -8.20 19.28 -19.81
C PRO A 26 -7.53 18.57 -18.62
N LEU A 27 -8.17 18.65 -17.46
CA LEU A 27 -7.75 17.90 -16.28
C LEU A 27 -8.31 16.48 -16.35
N LEU A 28 -7.54 15.49 -15.92
CA LEU A 28 -7.98 14.10 -15.89
C LEU A 28 -7.64 13.45 -14.53
N ALA A 29 -8.67 12.96 -13.86
CA ALA A 29 -8.58 12.06 -12.72
C ALA A 29 -8.97 10.65 -13.16
N LEU A 30 -8.13 9.64 -12.88
CA LEU A 30 -8.41 8.25 -13.21
C LEU A 30 -8.38 7.39 -11.95
N GLY A 31 -9.54 6.83 -11.63
CA GLY A 31 -9.75 5.99 -10.47
C GLY A 31 -9.94 4.53 -10.80
N GLN A 32 -9.24 3.65 -10.07
CA GLN A 32 -9.53 2.22 -10.15
C GLN A 32 -10.87 1.89 -9.46
N THR A 33 -11.24 2.62 -8.41
CA THR A 33 -12.55 2.52 -7.75
C THR A 33 -13.14 3.90 -7.52
N ILE A 34 -14.47 3.98 -7.40
CA ILE A 34 -15.22 5.21 -7.12
C ILE A 34 -15.57 5.36 -5.63
N PHE A 35 -15.16 4.42 -4.77
CA PHE A 35 -15.57 4.37 -3.35
C PHE A 35 -14.51 4.85 -2.36
N TRP A 36 -13.34 5.31 -2.83
CA TRP A 36 -12.23 5.65 -1.94
C TRP A 36 -11.69 7.06 -2.15
N ASP A 37 -10.51 7.21 -2.75
CA ASP A 37 -9.75 8.47 -2.78
C ASP A 37 -10.04 9.36 -4.00
N GLU A 38 -10.72 8.80 -5.00
CA GLU A 38 -11.03 9.45 -6.26
C GLU A 38 -12.10 10.54 -6.14
N PRO A 39 -13.23 10.31 -5.44
CA PRO A 39 -14.23 11.36 -5.21
C PRO A 39 -13.68 12.60 -4.50
N MET A 40 -12.62 12.46 -3.71
CA MET A 40 -12.02 13.59 -2.97
C MET A 40 -11.41 14.66 -3.91
N LYS A 41 -11.10 14.30 -5.16
CA LYS A 41 -10.60 15.26 -6.17
C LYS A 41 -11.64 16.30 -6.55
N LEU A 42 -12.91 16.09 -6.19
CA LEU A 42 -13.98 17.08 -6.28
C LEU A 42 -13.61 18.41 -5.59
N ALA A 43 -12.79 18.39 -4.53
CA ALA A 43 -12.32 19.60 -3.86
C ALA A 43 -11.62 20.59 -4.82
N LEU A 44 -11.02 20.09 -5.90
CA LEU A 44 -10.40 20.90 -6.94
C LEU A 44 -11.42 21.76 -7.71
N LEU A 45 -12.66 21.28 -7.89
CA LEU A 45 -13.70 22.04 -8.58
C LEU A 45 -14.01 23.37 -7.89
N HIS A 46 -14.06 23.37 -6.56
CA HIS A 46 -14.28 24.61 -5.80
C HIS A 46 -13.19 25.64 -6.08
N ALA A 47 -11.92 25.21 -6.17
CA ALA A 47 -10.81 26.09 -6.49
C ALA A 47 -10.79 26.53 -7.97
N LEU A 48 -11.15 25.65 -8.90
CA LEU A 48 -11.21 25.96 -10.33
C LEU A 48 -12.27 27.01 -10.65
N ARG A 49 -13.42 26.98 -9.98
CA ARG A 49 -14.49 27.98 -10.19
C ARG A 49 -14.02 29.42 -10.00
N GLU A 50 -13.03 29.65 -9.15
CA GLU A 50 -12.50 31.00 -8.86
C GLU A 50 -11.42 31.44 -9.85
N VAL A 51 -10.62 30.51 -10.39
CA VAL A 51 -9.41 30.82 -11.16
C VAL A 51 -9.59 30.55 -12.66
N GLU A 52 -10.27 29.44 -12.98
CA GLU A 52 -10.42 28.96 -14.34
C GLU A 52 -11.75 28.20 -14.52
N PRO A 53 -12.89 28.91 -14.49
CA PRO A 53 -14.23 28.30 -14.43
C PRO A 53 -14.59 27.47 -15.65
N ASN A 54 -13.90 27.64 -16.78
CA ASN A 54 -14.17 26.93 -18.04
C ASN A 54 -13.27 25.71 -18.27
N ARG A 55 -12.32 25.43 -17.36
CA ARG A 55 -11.42 24.27 -17.48
C ARG A 55 -12.23 22.99 -17.34
N LYS A 56 -12.16 22.12 -18.36
CA LYS A 56 -12.74 20.78 -18.30
C LYS A 56 -12.02 19.87 -17.30
N LEU A 57 -12.78 19.16 -16.47
CA LEU A 57 -12.29 18.11 -15.57
C LEU A 57 -13.02 16.80 -15.87
N TYR A 58 -12.24 15.80 -16.29
CA TYR A 58 -12.74 14.46 -16.52
C TYR A 58 -12.50 13.58 -15.30
N PHE A 59 -13.56 12.96 -14.80
CA PHE A 59 -13.50 11.85 -13.84
C PHE A 59 -13.64 10.53 -14.60
N GLY A 60 -12.57 9.75 -14.65
CA GLY A 60 -12.53 8.52 -15.42
C GLY A 60 -12.40 7.27 -14.57
N VAL A 61 -13.05 6.19 -15.00
CA VAL A 61 -12.87 4.84 -14.45
C VAL A 61 -11.69 4.16 -15.15
N HIS A 62 -10.73 3.67 -14.37
CA HIS A 62 -9.58 2.91 -14.87
C HIS A 62 -9.94 1.43 -15.07
N ASP A 63 -10.73 1.17 -16.12
CA ASP A 63 -11.32 -0.12 -16.43
C ASP A 63 -10.45 -1.08 -17.27
N THR A 64 -9.27 -0.63 -17.71
CA THR A 64 -8.28 -1.45 -18.44
C THR A 64 -7.35 -2.24 -17.52
N ASP A 65 -7.42 -2.00 -16.21
CA ASP A 65 -6.67 -2.75 -15.21
C ASP A 65 -7.41 -4.03 -14.78
N TYR A 66 -6.77 -4.83 -13.93
CA TYR A 66 -7.30 -6.07 -13.39
C TYR A 66 -7.64 -5.91 -11.91
N PHE A 67 -8.43 -6.83 -11.36
CA PHE A 67 -8.41 -7.03 -9.92
C PHE A 67 -7.02 -7.48 -9.44
N ALA A 68 -6.75 -7.18 -8.18
CA ALA A 68 -5.63 -7.71 -7.43
C ALA A 68 -5.44 -9.21 -7.65
N ARG A 69 -4.20 -9.67 -7.64
CA ARG A 69 -3.89 -11.10 -7.52
C ARG A 69 -3.13 -11.39 -6.26
N LEU A 70 -3.57 -12.43 -5.57
CA LEU A 70 -2.83 -12.99 -4.46
C LEU A 70 -1.98 -14.16 -4.96
N HIS A 71 -0.67 -14.04 -4.80
CA HIS A 71 0.27 -15.14 -5.09
C HIS A 71 0.39 -16.14 -3.93
N ALA A 72 -0.18 -15.82 -2.76
CA ALA A 72 -0.19 -16.70 -1.61
C ALA A 72 -1.17 -17.87 -1.80
N ARG A 73 -0.69 -19.07 -1.46
CA ARG A 73 -1.49 -20.31 -1.49
C ARG A 73 -2.50 -20.41 -0.35
N LEU A 74 -2.27 -19.66 0.73
CA LEU A 74 -3.10 -19.63 1.92
C LEU A 74 -3.68 -18.23 2.08
N LEU A 75 -5.00 -18.17 2.27
CA LEU A 75 -5.69 -16.94 2.60
C LEU A 75 -5.55 -16.64 4.11
N PRO A 76 -5.53 -15.36 4.50
CA PRO A 76 -5.68 -14.96 5.90
C PRO A 76 -6.93 -15.59 6.52
N ARG A 77 -6.92 -15.86 7.84
CA ARG A 77 -8.08 -16.44 8.54
C ARG A 77 -9.33 -15.55 8.51
N ASN A 78 -9.15 -14.24 8.42
CA ASN A 78 -10.21 -13.24 8.34
C ASN A 78 -10.57 -12.86 6.89
N ALA A 79 -10.09 -13.61 5.90
CA ALA A 79 -10.53 -13.45 4.52
C ALA A 79 -12.01 -13.83 4.40
N GLN A 80 -12.81 -12.95 3.80
CA GLN A 80 -14.16 -13.30 3.40
C GLN A 80 -14.12 -13.80 1.96
N VAL A 81 -14.44 -15.08 1.77
CA VAL A 81 -14.43 -15.72 0.46
C VAL A 81 -15.84 -15.68 -0.11
N LEU A 82 -15.96 -15.12 -1.31
CA LEU A 82 -17.18 -15.05 -2.09
C LEU A 82 -16.95 -15.85 -3.38
N ASP A 83 -18.00 -16.22 -4.10
CA ASP A 83 -17.83 -16.99 -5.33
C ASP A 83 -16.96 -16.19 -6.32
N GLY A 84 -15.90 -16.81 -6.85
CA GLY A 84 -14.92 -16.14 -7.73
C GLY A 84 -14.01 -15.07 -7.08
N TYR A 85 -14.30 -14.58 -5.86
CA TYR A 85 -13.62 -13.42 -5.26
C TYR A 85 -13.23 -13.63 -3.78
N ALA A 86 -12.33 -12.80 -3.27
CA ALA A 86 -12.04 -12.72 -1.84
C ALA A 86 -11.83 -11.27 -1.42
N LEU A 87 -12.42 -10.90 -0.29
CA LEU A 87 -12.17 -9.63 0.39
C LEU A 87 -11.03 -9.83 1.39
N LEU A 88 -9.91 -9.15 1.17
CA LEU A 88 -8.66 -9.40 1.90
C LEU A 88 -8.12 -8.13 2.59
N PRO A 89 -7.55 -8.27 3.80
CA PRO A 89 -6.71 -7.23 4.40
C PRO A 89 -5.36 -7.14 3.69
N HIS A 90 -4.70 -5.98 3.80
CA HIS A 90 -3.26 -5.86 3.51
C HIS A 90 -2.47 -6.07 4.80
N ASN A 91 -1.40 -6.88 4.78
CA ASN A 91 -0.51 -7.11 5.91
C ASN A 91 0.93 -7.41 5.44
N ASP A 92 1.91 -7.43 6.34
CA ASP A 92 3.33 -7.72 6.01
C ASP A 92 3.64 -9.24 6.00
N GLY A 93 2.59 -10.07 6.03
CA GLY A 93 2.65 -11.52 6.03
C GLY A 93 2.10 -12.12 4.73
N THR A 94 0.93 -12.76 4.81
CA THR A 94 0.31 -13.48 3.67
C THR A 94 -0.09 -12.59 2.51
N THR A 95 -0.48 -11.34 2.77
CA THR A 95 -0.94 -10.39 1.74
C THR A 95 0.07 -9.29 1.46
N ARG A 96 1.36 -9.50 1.76
CA ARG A 96 2.41 -8.51 1.55
C ARG A 96 2.59 -8.05 0.10
N SER A 97 2.29 -8.93 -0.86
CA SER A 97 2.34 -8.60 -2.29
C SER A 97 0.97 -8.17 -2.84
N LEU A 98 -0.02 -7.98 -1.97
CA LEU A 98 -1.33 -7.52 -2.38
C LEU A 98 -1.19 -6.09 -2.87
N TRP A 99 -1.63 -5.88 -4.09
CA TRP A 99 -1.92 -4.57 -4.64
C TRP A 99 -3.40 -4.64 -5.00
N SER A 100 -4.24 -3.79 -4.39
CA SER A 100 -5.64 -3.75 -4.81
C SER A 100 -5.79 -2.89 -6.05
N ALA A 101 -6.64 -3.36 -6.95
CA ALA A 101 -7.10 -2.61 -8.09
C ALA A 101 -8.56 -2.98 -8.30
N ALA A 102 -9.37 -1.98 -8.63
CA ALA A 102 -10.78 -2.09 -9.02
C ALA A 102 -11.81 -2.48 -7.96
N GLY A 103 -11.42 -2.56 -6.69
CA GLY A 103 -12.37 -2.79 -5.60
C GLY A 103 -11.69 -2.68 -4.26
N GLU A 104 -11.60 -1.48 -3.73
CA GLU A 104 -11.02 -1.23 -2.42
C GLU A 104 -11.84 -0.18 -1.67
N ILE A 105 -11.79 -0.26 -0.36
CA ILE A 105 -12.46 0.70 0.51
C ILE A 105 -11.78 0.74 1.86
N ALA A 106 -11.92 1.87 2.54
CA ALA A 106 -11.55 2.04 3.92
C ALA A 106 -12.76 2.44 4.76
N GLN A 107 -12.80 1.96 6.00
CA GLN A 107 -13.62 2.53 7.07
C GLN A 107 -13.07 3.89 7.47
N LEU A 108 -13.85 4.70 8.21
CA LEU A 108 -13.33 5.87 8.89
C LEU A 108 -12.11 5.50 9.75
N PHE A 109 -11.05 6.32 9.72
CA PHE A 109 -9.73 6.01 10.31
C PHE A 109 -8.95 4.85 9.68
N GLY A 110 -9.53 4.12 8.73
CA GLY A 110 -8.88 3.05 8.00
C GLY A 110 -7.79 3.56 7.04
N SER A 111 -6.79 2.72 6.79
CA SER A 111 -5.71 3.02 5.84
C SER A 111 -5.17 1.75 5.21
N GLU A 112 -4.74 1.82 3.96
CA GLU A 112 -3.97 0.75 3.29
C GLU A 112 -2.56 0.59 3.91
N THR A 113 -2.11 1.54 4.74
CA THR A 113 -0.75 1.51 5.29
C THR A 113 -0.55 0.37 6.29
N VAL A 114 0.39 -0.51 5.97
CA VAL A 114 0.75 -1.70 6.75
C VAL A 114 1.83 -1.40 7.80
N PRO A 115 1.61 -1.68 9.09
CA PRO A 115 2.69 -1.80 10.07
C PRO A 115 3.61 -2.97 9.72
N THR A 116 4.88 -2.71 9.39
CA THR A 116 5.79 -3.80 8.97
C THR A 116 6.52 -4.45 10.14
N LEU A 117 6.94 -5.71 9.98
CA LEU A 117 7.83 -6.40 10.92
C LEU A 117 9.13 -5.61 11.17
N LYS A 118 9.63 -4.91 10.14
CA LYS A 118 10.79 -4.01 10.25
C LYS A 118 10.49 -2.82 11.16
N MET A 119 9.29 -2.25 11.10
CA MET A 119 8.87 -1.17 12.01
C MET A 119 8.81 -1.66 13.45
N PHE A 120 8.24 -2.84 13.71
CA PHE A 120 8.26 -3.42 15.06
C PHE A 120 9.68 -3.64 15.58
N ALA A 121 10.55 -4.27 14.78
CA ALA A 121 11.95 -4.52 15.14
C ALA A 121 12.71 -3.22 15.44
N ARG A 122 12.52 -2.17 14.63
CA ARG A 122 13.15 -0.86 14.84
C ARG A 122 12.78 -0.23 16.19
N ASN A 123 11.57 -0.50 16.69
CA ASN A 123 11.06 0.05 17.94
C ASN A 123 11.10 -0.95 19.11
N GLY A 124 11.99 -1.96 19.04
CA GLY A 124 12.25 -2.89 20.15
C GLY A 124 11.36 -4.13 20.20
N GLY A 125 10.44 -4.30 19.24
CA GLY A 125 9.57 -5.47 19.15
C GLY A 125 10.29 -6.72 18.65
N ASN A 126 10.29 -7.80 19.44
CA ASN A 126 10.76 -9.12 19.00
C ASN A 126 9.56 -9.98 18.52
N THR A 127 8.95 -9.55 17.42
CA THR A 127 7.72 -10.15 16.88
C THR A 127 7.88 -11.64 16.59
N GLU A 128 9.03 -12.05 16.05
CA GLU A 128 9.31 -13.45 15.70
C GLU A 128 9.29 -14.37 16.93
N ARG A 129 9.89 -13.94 18.04
CA ARG A 129 9.89 -14.71 19.29
C ARG A 129 8.48 -14.89 19.83
N VAL A 130 7.68 -13.83 19.81
CA VAL A 130 6.29 -13.87 20.28
C VAL A 130 5.44 -14.77 19.38
N ALA A 131 5.54 -14.59 18.07
CA ALA A 131 4.76 -15.33 17.07
C ALA A 131 4.93 -16.86 17.17
N ARG A 132 6.13 -17.34 17.54
CA ARG A 132 6.42 -18.79 17.71
C ARG A 132 5.70 -19.42 18.90
N SER A 133 5.35 -18.61 19.90
CA SER A 133 4.68 -19.07 21.13
C SER A 133 3.16 -18.85 21.08
N CYS A 134 2.62 -18.28 20.00
CA CYS A 134 1.20 -18.01 19.85
C CYS A 134 0.42 -19.27 19.41
N ALA A 135 -0.68 -19.56 20.11
CA ALA A 135 -1.54 -20.70 19.82
C ALA A 135 -2.21 -20.64 18.43
N GLU A 136 -2.44 -19.44 17.90
CA GLU A 136 -2.98 -19.23 16.55
C GLU A 136 -1.99 -19.57 15.43
N GLY A 137 -0.72 -19.77 15.77
CA GLY A 137 0.37 -20.05 14.83
C GLY A 137 1.08 -18.78 14.37
N ARG A 138 2.36 -18.95 13.98
CA ARG A 138 3.25 -17.84 13.59
C ARG A 138 2.67 -16.93 12.52
N GLN A 139 2.14 -17.50 11.44
CA GLN A 139 1.65 -16.72 10.30
C GLN A 139 0.39 -15.92 10.65
N ALA A 140 -0.59 -16.55 11.30
CA ALA A 140 -1.83 -15.87 11.70
C ALA A 140 -1.56 -14.71 12.67
N PHE A 141 -0.61 -14.88 13.60
CA PHE A 141 -0.17 -13.81 14.48
C PHE A 141 0.44 -12.63 13.72
N ILE A 142 1.34 -12.89 12.76
CA ILE A 142 1.96 -11.85 11.94
C ILE A 142 0.90 -11.13 11.10
N ASP A 143 0.02 -11.87 10.43
CA ASP A 143 -1.03 -11.30 9.58
C ASP A 143 -1.92 -10.35 10.39
N ARG A 144 -2.38 -10.77 11.58
CA ARG A 144 -3.21 -9.96 12.47
C ARG A 144 -2.47 -8.74 13.02
N LEU A 145 -1.21 -8.90 13.43
CA LEU A 145 -0.42 -7.82 14.02
C LEU A 145 -0.08 -6.73 13.00
N THR A 146 0.17 -7.14 11.76
CA THR A 146 0.62 -6.26 10.66
C THR A 146 -0.52 -5.84 9.75
N GLU A 147 -1.77 -6.18 10.08
CA GLU A 147 -2.92 -5.78 9.28
C GLU A 147 -3.06 -4.26 9.19
N ALA A 148 -3.23 -3.77 7.95
CA ALA A 148 -3.67 -2.43 7.65
C ALA A 148 -5.13 -2.27 8.14
N TRP A 149 -5.28 -1.64 9.29
CA TRP A 149 -6.56 -1.59 9.98
C TRP A 149 -7.60 -0.82 9.16
N GLY A 150 -8.84 -1.34 9.15
CA GLY A 150 -9.98 -0.66 8.55
C GLY A 150 -9.93 -0.57 7.02
N TRP A 151 -9.02 -1.25 6.32
CA TRP A 151 -8.95 -1.27 4.87
C TRP A 151 -9.13 -2.69 4.33
N ARG A 152 -9.79 -2.82 3.18
CA ARG A 152 -9.90 -4.08 2.44
C ARG A 152 -9.80 -3.86 0.94
N GLY A 153 -9.17 -4.83 0.29
CA GLY A 153 -9.10 -4.94 -1.16
C GLY A 153 -9.79 -6.21 -1.64
N LEU A 154 -10.47 -6.11 -2.77
CA LEU A 154 -11.13 -7.20 -3.45
C LEU A 154 -10.16 -7.87 -4.42
N VAL A 155 -10.14 -9.21 -4.40
CA VAL A 155 -9.19 -10.03 -5.14
C VAL A 155 -9.95 -11.05 -5.97
N ALA A 156 -9.68 -11.08 -7.27
CA ALA A 156 -10.20 -12.13 -8.14
C ALA A 156 -9.44 -13.44 -7.88
N ARG A 157 -10.18 -14.55 -7.77
CA ARG A 157 -9.63 -15.90 -7.53
C ARG A 157 -9.54 -16.72 -8.81
N GLU A 158 -9.95 -16.16 -9.93
CA GLU A 158 -9.91 -16.82 -11.23
C GLU A 158 -8.47 -17.08 -11.69
N PRO A 159 -8.18 -18.24 -12.31
CA PRO A 159 -6.86 -18.53 -12.86
C PRO A 159 -6.47 -17.58 -14.00
N LYS A 160 -7.45 -17.19 -14.81
CA LYS A 160 -7.27 -16.28 -15.95
C LYS A 160 -7.86 -14.91 -15.58
N PRO A 161 -7.00 -13.89 -15.42
CA PRO A 161 -7.42 -12.54 -15.06
C PRO A 161 -8.23 -11.89 -16.19
N ARG A 162 -9.33 -11.24 -15.83
CA ARG A 162 -10.09 -10.39 -16.75
C ARG A 162 -9.91 -8.92 -16.38
N PRO A 163 -9.70 -8.03 -17.35
CA PRO A 163 -9.73 -6.60 -17.08
C PRO A 163 -11.13 -6.19 -16.63
N VAL A 164 -11.23 -5.14 -15.83
CA VAL A 164 -12.47 -4.67 -15.19
C VAL A 164 -13.61 -4.46 -16.18
N TYR A 165 -13.29 -3.91 -17.35
CA TYR A 165 -14.21 -3.73 -18.47
C TYR A 165 -14.92 -5.02 -18.94
N GLU A 166 -14.34 -6.19 -18.69
CA GLU A 166 -14.90 -7.48 -19.13
C GLU A 166 -15.61 -8.25 -18.01
N ILE A 167 -15.73 -7.68 -16.81
CA ILE A 167 -16.31 -8.36 -15.64
C ILE A 167 -17.80 -8.04 -15.55
N PRO A 168 -18.71 -9.01 -15.77
CA PRO A 168 -20.13 -8.78 -15.66
C PRO A 168 -20.53 -8.42 -14.23
N VAL A 169 -21.44 -7.45 -14.09
CA VAL A 169 -21.93 -6.97 -12.79
C VAL A 169 -22.52 -8.11 -11.98
N ARG A 170 -23.29 -9.02 -12.61
CA ARG A 170 -23.89 -10.17 -11.89
C ARG A 170 -22.87 -11.05 -11.15
N GLU A 171 -21.64 -11.13 -11.67
CA GLU A 171 -20.59 -11.98 -11.10
C GLU A 171 -19.94 -11.31 -9.89
N ILE A 172 -19.74 -9.99 -9.95
CA ILE A 172 -19.04 -9.22 -8.91
C ILE A 172 -19.99 -8.64 -7.85
N ALA A 173 -21.29 -8.46 -8.15
CA ALA A 173 -22.23 -7.75 -7.29
C ALA A 173 -22.26 -8.26 -5.83
N PRO A 174 -22.31 -9.58 -5.53
CA PRO A 174 -22.28 -10.04 -4.15
C PRO A 174 -20.98 -9.66 -3.42
N ALA A 175 -19.85 -9.68 -4.13
CA ALA A 175 -18.56 -9.37 -3.57
C ALA A 175 -18.36 -7.85 -3.39
N LEU A 176 -18.93 -7.06 -4.29
CA LEU A 176 -18.99 -5.61 -4.18
C LEU A 176 -19.89 -5.17 -3.01
N ASP A 177 -21.04 -5.81 -2.81
CA ASP A 177 -21.91 -5.53 -1.67
C ASP A 177 -21.21 -5.83 -0.34
N ALA A 178 -20.49 -6.95 -0.24
CA ALA A 178 -19.68 -7.28 0.94
C ALA A 178 -18.55 -6.26 1.19
N LEU A 179 -17.90 -5.74 0.13
CA LEU A 179 -16.92 -4.66 0.23
C LEU A 179 -17.57 -3.38 0.78
N LEU A 180 -18.72 -2.99 0.25
CA LEU A 180 -19.45 -1.80 0.69
C LEU A 180 -19.97 -1.93 2.12
N GLU A 181 -20.50 -3.10 2.49
CA GLU A 181 -20.87 -3.42 3.88
C GLU A 181 -19.68 -3.21 4.82
N PHE A 182 -18.52 -3.79 4.48
CA PHE A 182 -17.32 -3.64 5.30
C PHE A 182 -16.91 -2.16 5.48
N GLY A 183 -16.81 -1.41 4.39
CA GLY A 183 -16.27 -0.04 4.43
C GLY A 183 -17.27 0.99 4.94
N LEU A 184 -18.49 0.95 4.40
CA LEU A 184 -19.51 1.96 4.66
C LEU A 184 -20.26 1.70 5.96
N ASP A 185 -20.72 0.48 6.23
CA ASP A 185 -21.40 0.18 7.50
C ASP A 185 -20.40 0.25 8.67
N GLY A 186 -19.15 -0.16 8.42
CA GLY A 186 -18.04 0.05 9.36
C GLY A 186 -17.78 1.52 9.68
N THR A 187 -17.88 2.41 8.69
CA THR A 187 -17.80 3.87 8.89
C THR A 187 -18.97 4.38 9.72
N CYS A 188 -20.19 3.94 9.43
CA CYS A 188 -21.38 4.31 10.21
C CYS A 188 -21.27 3.90 11.68
N ALA A 189 -20.70 2.72 11.97
CA ALA A 189 -20.49 2.23 13.32
C ALA A 189 -19.53 3.11 14.16
N MET A 190 -18.73 3.96 13.51
CA MET A 190 -17.82 4.90 14.16
C MET A 190 -18.45 6.27 14.43
N VAL A 191 -19.67 6.51 13.98
CA VAL A 191 -20.44 7.70 14.35
C VAL A 191 -21.22 7.38 15.63
N ASP A 192 -20.84 8.01 16.74
CA ASP A 192 -21.44 7.73 18.06
C ASP A 192 -22.74 8.51 18.28
N ASP A 193 -22.89 9.64 17.58
CA ASP A 193 -24.11 10.45 17.58
C ASP A 193 -25.26 9.75 16.82
N ALA A 194 -26.42 9.58 17.47
CA ALA A 194 -27.51 8.78 16.93
C ALA A 194 -28.13 9.38 15.66
N GLU A 195 -28.30 10.70 15.60
CA GLU A 195 -28.91 11.38 14.45
C GLU A 195 -27.97 11.35 13.23
N ASN A 196 -26.71 11.75 13.42
CA ASN A 196 -25.72 11.71 12.36
C ASN A 196 -25.43 10.28 11.90
N ARG A 197 -25.42 9.29 12.81
CA ARG A 197 -25.30 7.88 12.45
C ARG A 197 -26.47 7.43 11.59
N ALA A 198 -27.72 7.76 11.97
CA ALA A 198 -28.89 7.40 11.17
C ALA A 198 -28.81 8.00 9.76
N ARG A 199 -28.43 9.28 9.64
CA ARG A 199 -28.23 9.94 8.34
C ARG A 199 -27.13 9.29 7.51
N ALA A 200 -26.00 8.92 8.12
CA ALA A 200 -24.92 8.22 7.45
C ALA A 200 -25.37 6.83 6.98
N CYS A 201 -25.99 6.03 7.87
CA CYS A 201 -26.56 4.72 7.55
C CYS A 201 -27.56 4.78 6.40
N ASP A 202 -28.45 5.77 6.39
CA ASP A 202 -29.42 5.95 5.31
C ASP A 202 -28.75 6.21 3.97
N TRP A 203 -27.70 7.03 3.93
CA TRP A 203 -26.93 7.30 2.72
C TRP A 203 -26.20 6.05 2.22
N VAL A 204 -25.56 5.31 3.13
CA VAL A 204 -24.89 4.04 2.84
C VAL A 204 -25.87 3.01 2.27
N TRP A 205 -27.04 2.87 2.89
CA TRP A 205 -28.08 1.98 2.41
C TRP A 205 -28.53 2.36 0.99
N ARG A 206 -28.71 3.65 0.70
CA ARG A 206 -29.09 4.11 -0.66
C ARG A 206 -28.05 3.72 -1.71
N ILE A 207 -26.76 3.87 -1.42
CA ILE A 207 -25.68 3.47 -2.34
C ILE A 207 -25.73 1.96 -2.59
N ARG A 208 -25.81 1.15 -1.53
CA ARG A 208 -25.89 -0.32 -1.67
C ARG A 208 -27.15 -0.74 -2.44
N GLN A 209 -28.29 -0.10 -2.19
CA GLN A 209 -29.51 -0.35 -2.98
C GLN A 209 -29.33 0.02 -4.44
N ARG A 210 -28.68 1.14 -4.75
CA ARG A 210 -28.43 1.56 -6.12
C ARG A 210 -27.56 0.56 -6.87
N VAL A 211 -26.50 0.06 -6.23
CA VAL A 211 -25.65 -1.02 -6.76
C VAL A 211 -26.49 -2.27 -7.07
N HIS A 212 -27.34 -2.70 -6.14
CA HIS A 212 -28.23 -3.85 -6.36
C HIS A 212 -29.22 -3.62 -7.51
N GLN A 213 -29.83 -2.43 -7.61
CA GLN A 213 -30.77 -2.10 -8.68
C GLN A 213 -30.11 -2.13 -10.06
N ILE A 214 -28.90 -1.57 -10.18
CA ILE A 214 -28.13 -1.61 -11.43
C ILE A 214 -27.78 -3.06 -11.78
N ALA A 215 -27.31 -3.84 -10.79
CA ALA A 215 -26.95 -5.25 -10.98
C ALA A 215 -28.13 -6.12 -11.42
N GLN A 216 -29.32 -5.86 -10.89
CA GLN A 216 -30.55 -6.58 -11.28
C GLN A 216 -31.07 -6.14 -12.65
N SER A 217 -30.97 -4.85 -12.98
CA SER A 217 -31.51 -4.29 -14.23
C SER A 217 -30.59 -4.58 -15.43
N TYR A 218 -29.29 -4.61 -15.20
CA TYR A 218 -28.27 -4.79 -16.24
C TYR A 218 -27.21 -5.84 -15.83
N PRO A 219 -27.60 -7.11 -15.63
CA PRO A 219 -26.70 -8.13 -15.08
C PRO A 219 -25.48 -8.44 -15.97
N GLU A 220 -25.61 -8.25 -17.29
CA GLU A 220 -24.53 -8.46 -18.27
C GLU A 220 -23.70 -7.20 -18.54
N ALA A 221 -24.06 -6.05 -17.96
CA ALA A 221 -23.20 -4.87 -18.03
C ALA A 221 -21.89 -5.15 -17.31
N SER A 222 -20.83 -4.42 -17.63
CA SER A 222 -19.54 -4.55 -16.97
C SER A 222 -19.49 -3.79 -15.64
N LEU A 223 -18.55 -4.14 -14.75
CA LEU A 223 -18.26 -3.35 -13.55
C LEU A 223 -17.94 -1.88 -13.89
N ALA A 224 -17.28 -1.64 -15.02
CA ALA A 224 -17.00 -0.30 -15.51
C ALA A 224 -18.30 0.47 -15.81
N ASP A 225 -19.30 -0.16 -16.43
CA ASP A 225 -20.60 0.46 -16.71
C ASP A 225 -21.37 0.76 -15.41
N LEU A 226 -21.24 -0.08 -14.38
CA LEU A 226 -21.80 0.19 -13.06
C LEU A 226 -21.14 1.41 -12.41
N TYR A 227 -19.81 1.49 -12.46
CA TYR A 227 -19.09 2.64 -11.92
C TYR A 227 -19.41 3.92 -12.68
N GLU A 228 -19.46 3.89 -14.00
CA GLU A 228 -19.81 5.04 -14.84
C GLU A 228 -21.21 5.58 -14.52
N GLN A 229 -22.18 4.71 -14.22
CA GLN A 229 -23.52 5.14 -13.79
C GLN A 229 -23.56 5.72 -12.38
N LEU A 230 -22.78 5.15 -11.45
CA LEU A 230 -22.83 5.53 -10.04
C LEU A 230 -21.96 6.75 -9.71
N TYR A 231 -20.90 6.97 -10.47
CA TYR A 231 -19.91 8.02 -10.19
C TYR A 231 -20.52 9.43 -10.16
N PRO A 232 -21.37 9.85 -11.12
CA PRO A 232 -22.03 11.15 -11.07
C PRO A 232 -22.89 11.30 -9.81
N GLU A 233 -23.69 10.29 -9.46
CA GLU A 233 -24.56 10.32 -8.27
C GLU A 233 -23.75 10.52 -6.98
N LEU A 234 -22.60 9.85 -6.85
CA LEU A 234 -21.70 10.02 -5.71
C LEU A 234 -21.07 11.41 -5.65
N LEU A 235 -20.59 11.92 -6.79
CA LEU A 235 -19.96 13.23 -6.85
C LEU A 235 -20.96 14.36 -6.58
N GLU A 236 -22.18 14.27 -7.12
CA GLU A 236 -23.26 15.24 -6.86
C GLU A 236 -23.65 15.26 -5.38
N ALA A 237 -23.75 14.08 -4.76
CA ALA A 237 -24.03 13.96 -3.32
C ALA A 237 -22.94 14.63 -2.47
N LEU A 238 -21.66 14.44 -2.82
CA LEU A 238 -20.53 15.06 -2.13
C LEU A 238 -20.40 16.56 -2.43
N TYR A 239 -20.76 16.99 -3.63
CA TYR A 239 -20.74 18.39 -4.05
C TYR A 239 -21.88 19.20 -3.43
N GLY A 240 -22.97 18.54 -3.05
CA GLY A 240 -24.17 19.16 -2.50
C GLY A 240 -25.14 19.68 -3.57
N GLY A 241 -25.10 19.11 -4.78
CA GLY A 241 -25.98 19.50 -5.90
C GLY A 241 -25.44 19.06 -7.25
N ALA A 242 -26.05 19.57 -8.32
CA ALA A 242 -25.64 19.28 -9.69
C ALA A 242 -24.20 19.73 -9.97
N LEU A 243 -23.44 18.89 -10.68
CA LEU A 243 -22.07 19.21 -11.08
C LEU A 243 -22.05 20.31 -12.16
N PRO A 244 -20.99 21.13 -12.24
CA PRO A 244 -20.80 22.08 -13.34
C PRO A 244 -20.74 21.37 -14.71
N GLU A 245 -21.19 22.05 -15.78
CA GLU A 245 -21.07 21.54 -17.17
C GLU A 245 -19.62 21.32 -17.64
N THR A 246 -18.64 21.81 -16.89
CA THR A 246 -17.22 21.55 -17.14
C THR A 246 -16.75 20.19 -16.63
N VAL A 247 -17.59 19.46 -15.90
CA VAL A 247 -17.30 18.12 -15.43
C VAL A 247 -17.86 17.11 -16.42
N ASP A 248 -17.01 16.18 -16.84
CA ASP A 248 -17.37 15.09 -17.73
C ASP A 248 -16.85 13.77 -17.17
N PHE A 249 -17.43 12.66 -17.64
CA PHE A 249 -17.08 11.31 -17.23
C PHE A 249 -16.49 10.53 -18.40
N THR A 250 -15.60 9.58 -18.10
CA THR A 250 -15.02 8.72 -19.12
C THR A 250 -14.55 7.39 -18.51
N ARG A 251 -13.93 6.55 -19.34
CA ARG A 251 -13.24 5.34 -18.90
C ARG A 251 -12.00 5.10 -19.75
N THR A 252 -11.03 4.37 -19.22
CA THR A 252 -9.77 4.14 -19.95
C THR A 252 -9.97 3.42 -21.28
N THR A 253 -10.95 2.50 -21.40
CA THR A 253 -11.28 1.85 -22.69
C THR A 253 -11.84 2.79 -23.76
N GLU A 254 -12.51 3.88 -23.35
CA GLU A 254 -12.97 4.91 -24.27
C GLU A 254 -11.82 5.86 -24.62
N LEU A 255 -11.16 6.39 -23.58
CA LEU A 255 -10.08 7.35 -23.69
C LEU A 255 -8.92 6.84 -24.56
N LEU A 256 -8.58 5.57 -24.40
CA LEU A 256 -7.46 4.90 -25.06
C LEU A 256 -7.92 3.99 -26.21
N ARG A 257 -9.16 4.15 -26.68
CA ARG A 257 -9.65 3.43 -27.87
C ARG A 257 -8.70 3.71 -29.02
N PHE A 258 -8.21 2.65 -29.66
CA PHE A 258 -7.15 2.70 -30.64
C PHE A 258 -7.57 2.10 -31.98
N ASN A 259 -7.75 2.97 -32.96
CA ASN A 259 -8.11 2.62 -34.33
C ASN A 259 -7.66 3.76 -35.27
N THR A 260 -7.89 3.60 -36.57
CA THR A 260 -7.46 4.59 -37.58
C THR A 260 -8.06 5.98 -37.41
N ARG A 261 -9.18 6.10 -36.69
CA ARG A 261 -9.84 7.38 -36.37
C ARG A 261 -9.32 8.03 -35.10
N THR A 262 -8.66 7.31 -34.20
CA THR A 262 -8.20 7.84 -32.91
C THR A 262 -6.68 7.88 -32.79
N ALA A 263 -5.94 7.14 -33.62
CA ALA A 263 -4.48 7.02 -33.56
C ALA A 263 -3.74 8.36 -33.72
N HIS A 264 -4.38 9.37 -34.30
CA HIS A 264 -3.83 10.72 -34.46
C HIS A 264 -3.97 11.60 -33.21
N LEU A 265 -4.71 11.16 -32.18
CA LEU A 265 -4.90 11.95 -30.97
C LEU A 265 -3.58 12.12 -30.21
N PRO A 266 -3.35 13.26 -29.53
CA PRO A 266 -2.07 13.58 -28.86
C PRO A 266 -1.58 12.47 -27.94
N ARG A 267 -2.50 11.78 -27.25
CA ARG A 267 -2.18 10.68 -26.33
C ARG A 267 -1.41 9.50 -26.94
N PHE A 268 -1.52 9.30 -28.26
CA PHE A 268 -0.83 8.20 -28.96
C PHE A 268 0.47 8.63 -29.64
N GLU A 269 0.80 9.93 -29.67
CA GLU A 269 2.05 10.41 -30.26
C GLU A 269 3.28 9.81 -29.56
N PHE A 270 3.21 9.56 -28.26
CA PHE A 270 4.31 8.94 -27.52
C PHE A 270 4.60 7.51 -28.01
N VAL A 271 3.57 6.77 -28.42
CA VAL A 271 3.70 5.43 -29.01
C VAL A 271 4.55 5.51 -30.28
N ASN A 272 4.34 6.55 -31.09
CA ASN A 272 5.08 6.77 -32.33
C ASN A 272 6.60 6.83 -32.12
N THR A 273 7.08 7.31 -30.96
CA THR A 273 8.53 7.35 -30.65
C THR A 273 9.16 5.96 -30.54
N PHE A 274 8.38 4.96 -30.09
CA PHE A 274 8.82 3.57 -30.02
C PHE A 274 8.66 2.81 -31.35
N LEU A 275 7.86 3.33 -32.27
CA LEU A 275 7.64 2.76 -33.60
C LEU A 275 8.63 3.31 -34.63
N ASN A 276 8.98 4.59 -34.50
CA ASN A 276 9.86 5.28 -35.43
C ASN A 276 11.31 4.72 -35.34
N PRO A 277 11.86 4.17 -36.44
CA PRO A 277 13.21 3.60 -36.45
C PRO A 277 14.32 4.56 -35.99
N ALA A 278 14.13 5.88 -36.17
CA ALA A 278 15.09 6.89 -35.76
C ALA A 278 15.25 6.99 -34.22
N TYR A 279 14.18 6.70 -33.47
CA TYR A 279 14.14 6.88 -32.02
C TYR A 279 14.00 5.57 -31.24
N ARG A 280 13.54 4.49 -31.88
CA ARG A 280 13.17 3.23 -31.23
C ARG A 280 14.22 2.72 -30.24
N HIS A 281 15.47 2.60 -30.66
CA HIS A 281 16.54 2.10 -29.79
C HIS A 281 16.80 3.01 -28.57
N ALA A 282 16.74 4.33 -28.76
CA ALA A 282 16.86 5.29 -27.66
C ALA A 282 15.70 5.16 -26.68
N CYS A 283 14.47 5.00 -27.17
CA CYS A 283 13.28 4.81 -26.34
C CYS A 283 13.31 3.50 -25.54
N GLU A 284 13.71 2.40 -26.18
CA GLU A 284 13.88 1.10 -25.51
C GLU A 284 14.94 1.17 -24.40
N ASN A 285 16.07 1.82 -24.67
CA ASN A 285 17.12 2.02 -23.67
C ASN A 285 16.67 2.91 -22.51
N ALA A 286 15.95 4.00 -22.80
CA ALA A 286 15.44 4.89 -21.77
C ALA A 286 14.45 4.18 -20.82
N TYR A 287 13.54 3.35 -21.37
CA TYR A 287 12.64 2.53 -20.56
C TYR A 287 13.41 1.52 -19.71
N ASN A 288 14.32 0.76 -20.32
CA ASN A 288 15.09 -0.28 -19.63
C ASN A 288 15.98 0.30 -18.53
N ALA A 289 16.60 1.46 -18.76
CA ALA A 289 17.41 2.17 -17.77
C ALA A 289 16.57 2.64 -16.59
N ALA A 290 15.34 3.11 -16.83
CA ALA A 290 14.43 3.55 -15.76
C ALA A 290 14.01 2.38 -14.84
N VAL A 291 13.90 1.15 -15.34
CA VAL A 291 13.43 0.00 -14.55
C VAL A 291 14.52 -0.88 -13.96
N ALA A 292 15.80 -0.66 -14.32
CA ALA A 292 16.91 -1.58 -14.07
C ALA A 292 17.10 -2.04 -12.60
N ASN A 293 16.71 -1.20 -11.62
CA ASN A 293 16.86 -1.49 -10.18
C ASN A 293 15.51 -1.65 -9.46
N THR A 294 14.49 -2.09 -10.20
CA THR A 294 13.12 -2.24 -9.69
C THR A 294 12.63 -3.67 -9.89
N SER A 295 11.46 -4.00 -9.35
CA SER A 295 10.78 -5.26 -9.64
C SER A 295 10.04 -5.26 -10.99
N ILE A 296 10.14 -4.18 -11.78
CA ILE A 296 9.48 -4.06 -13.08
C ILE A 296 10.38 -4.66 -14.15
N TYR A 297 9.82 -5.53 -14.98
CA TYR A 297 10.55 -6.20 -16.04
C TYR A 297 11.00 -5.23 -17.15
N PRO A 298 12.28 -5.28 -17.57
CA PRO A 298 12.74 -4.62 -18.79
C PRO A 298 12.14 -5.26 -20.04
N LEU A 299 12.10 -4.53 -21.16
CA LEU A 299 11.45 -4.95 -22.40
C LEU A 299 11.97 -6.29 -22.93
N ARG A 300 13.27 -6.54 -22.80
CA ARG A 300 13.93 -7.78 -23.26
C ARG A 300 13.36 -9.06 -22.63
N GLU A 301 12.73 -8.97 -21.45
CA GLU A 301 12.15 -10.14 -20.78
C GLU A 301 10.81 -10.57 -21.40
N PHE A 302 10.16 -9.71 -22.20
CA PHE A 302 8.94 -10.06 -22.92
C PHE A 302 9.22 -10.70 -24.29
N GLY A 303 10.43 -10.56 -24.83
CA GLY A 303 10.84 -11.11 -26.12
C GLY A 303 11.24 -10.05 -27.14
N GLU A 304 11.61 -10.50 -28.34
CA GLU A 304 12.05 -9.65 -29.44
C GLU A 304 10.94 -8.68 -29.88
N GLY A 305 11.30 -7.41 -30.08
CA GLY A 305 10.39 -6.38 -30.56
C GLY A 305 9.39 -5.89 -29.52
N ALA A 306 9.56 -6.24 -28.23
CA ALA A 306 8.68 -5.81 -27.16
C ALA A 306 8.57 -4.28 -27.05
N LEU A 307 7.33 -3.80 -26.92
CA LEU A 307 7.02 -2.40 -26.67
C LEU A 307 6.46 -2.24 -25.25
N PRO A 308 6.64 -1.07 -24.60
CA PRO A 308 6.07 -0.81 -23.27
C PRO A 308 4.57 -0.45 -23.34
N PHE A 309 3.83 -1.09 -24.24
CA PHE A 309 2.41 -0.91 -24.45
C PHE A 309 1.74 -2.29 -24.48
N ASP A 310 0.56 -2.36 -23.89
CA ASP A 310 -0.32 -3.51 -24.00
C ASP A 310 -1.48 -3.16 -24.95
N LEU A 311 -1.99 -4.16 -25.67
CA LEU A 311 -3.24 -4.06 -26.41
C LEU A 311 -4.31 -4.86 -25.67
N LEU A 312 -5.41 -4.21 -25.32
CA LEU A 312 -6.65 -4.87 -24.91
C LEU A 312 -7.46 -5.18 -26.16
N ILE A 313 -7.69 -6.47 -26.39
CA ILE A 313 -8.54 -6.97 -27.47
C ILE A 313 -9.83 -7.52 -26.82
N PRO A 314 -11.01 -6.95 -27.13
CA PRO A 314 -12.26 -7.38 -26.51
C PRO A 314 -12.46 -8.90 -26.57
N LYS A 315 -12.76 -9.51 -25.42
CA LYS A 315 -12.99 -10.95 -25.23
C LYS A 315 -11.79 -11.86 -25.49
N ARG A 316 -10.63 -11.31 -25.84
CA ARG A 316 -9.36 -12.05 -26.00
C ARG A 316 -8.34 -11.69 -24.92
N GLY A 317 -8.56 -10.59 -24.21
CA GLY A 317 -7.77 -10.13 -23.08
C GLY A 317 -6.80 -9.01 -23.44
N ARG A 318 -6.00 -8.61 -22.46
CA ARG A 318 -4.93 -7.60 -22.59
C ARG A 318 -3.56 -8.26 -22.52
N GLY A 319 -2.64 -7.82 -23.37
CA GLY A 319 -1.30 -8.39 -23.46
C GLY A 319 -0.29 -7.44 -24.05
N THR A 320 0.99 -7.67 -23.76
CA THR A 320 2.10 -6.84 -24.25
C THR A 320 2.29 -7.00 -25.75
N ILE A 321 2.56 -5.88 -26.41
CA ILE A 321 2.80 -5.83 -27.85
C ILE A 321 4.26 -6.21 -28.13
N LEU A 322 4.46 -7.20 -29.00
CA LEU A 322 5.72 -7.51 -29.66
C LEU A 322 5.58 -7.14 -31.14
N LEU A 323 6.44 -6.24 -31.60
CA LEU A 323 6.42 -5.76 -32.98
C LEU A 323 7.79 -5.96 -33.64
N THR A 324 7.81 -6.87 -34.62
CA THR A 324 8.94 -7.13 -35.51
C THR A 324 8.63 -6.64 -36.93
N ASN A 325 9.58 -6.79 -37.86
CA ASN A 325 9.36 -6.47 -39.28
C ASN A 325 8.35 -7.41 -39.98
N ARG A 326 8.03 -8.56 -39.38
CA ARG A 326 7.22 -9.62 -40.02
C ARG A 326 5.95 -9.96 -39.27
N TYR A 327 5.90 -9.66 -37.97
CA TYR A 327 4.80 -10.05 -37.10
C TYR A 327 4.49 -8.96 -36.08
N LEU A 328 3.20 -8.77 -35.85
CA LEU A 328 2.65 -8.17 -34.65
C LEU A 328 2.10 -9.29 -33.77
N CYS A 329 2.58 -9.40 -32.54
CA CYS A 329 2.08 -10.34 -31.56
C CYS A 329 1.58 -9.59 -30.31
N VAL A 330 0.45 -10.03 -29.76
CA VAL A 330 -0.08 -9.54 -28.49
C VAL A 330 -0.10 -10.71 -27.52
N LEU A 331 0.65 -10.58 -26.42
CA LEU A 331 0.84 -11.60 -25.39
C LEU A 331 -0.36 -11.69 -24.42
N THR A 332 -1.54 -11.97 -24.96
CA THR A 332 -2.75 -12.34 -24.19
C THR A 332 -2.64 -13.79 -23.67
N PRO A 333 -3.58 -14.30 -22.84
CA PRO A 333 -3.53 -15.69 -22.37
C PRO A 333 -3.39 -16.72 -23.48
N GLU A 334 -4.00 -16.44 -24.64
CA GLU A 334 -3.73 -17.13 -25.90
C GLU A 334 -3.14 -16.10 -26.86
N ALA A 335 -1.85 -16.22 -27.17
CA ALA A 335 -1.13 -15.22 -27.96
C ALA A 335 -1.79 -14.96 -29.31
N GLN A 336 -2.03 -13.69 -29.62
CA GLN A 336 -2.63 -13.26 -30.89
C GLN A 336 -1.52 -12.84 -31.84
N ILE A 337 -1.43 -13.45 -33.02
CA ILE A 337 -0.32 -13.23 -33.96
C ILE A 337 -0.88 -12.82 -35.32
N VAL A 338 -0.36 -11.71 -35.85
CA VAL A 338 -0.69 -11.18 -37.17
C VAL A 338 0.59 -11.11 -37.99
N ARG A 339 0.57 -11.72 -39.18
CA ARG A 339 1.65 -11.57 -40.16
C ARG A 339 1.51 -10.22 -40.86
N LEU A 340 2.61 -9.47 -40.90
CA LEU A 340 2.68 -8.16 -41.52
C LEU A 340 3.07 -8.28 -42.99
N SER A 341 2.41 -7.50 -43.84
CA SER A 341 2.78 -7.34 -45.25
C SER A 341 3.99 -6.40 -45.44
N ALA A 342 4.18 -5.46 -44.51
CA ALA A 342 5.32 -4.54 -44.45
C ALA A 342 5.64 -4.15 -42.99
N PRO A 343 6.87 -3.69 -42.70
CA PRO A 343 7.22 -3.18 -41.37
C PRO A 343 6.36 -1.99 -40.95
N ILE A 344 5.88 -1.99 -39.70
CA ILE A 344 5.18 -0.86 -39.10
C ILE A 344 6.22 0.10 -38.51
N THR A 345 6.17 1.37 -38.92
CA THR A 345 7.12 2.42 -38.49
C THR A 345 6.46 3.63 -37.85
N ASP A 346 5.13 3.66 -37.83
CA ASP A 346 4.35 4.73 -37.22
C ASP A 346 3.06 4.22 -36.58
N VAL A 347 2.42 5.09 -35.80
CA VAL A 347 1.20 4.77 -35.05
C VAL A 347 -0.01 4.51 -35.96
N GLN A 348 -0.06 5.11 -37.15
CA GLN A 348 -1.18 4.92 -38.07
C GLN A 348 -1.15 3.53 -38.70
N GLY A 349 0.03 3.06 -39.11
CA GLY A 349 0.25 1.72 -39.61
C GLY A 349 -0.08 0.65 -38.56
N LEU A 350 0.27 0.92 -37.29
CA LEU A 350 -0.14 0.04 -36.19
C LEU A 350 -1.67 0.00 -36.05
N ALA A 351 -2.34 1.15 -36.09
CA ALA A 351 -3.78 1.25 -35.97
C ALA A 351 -4.53 0.55 -37.12
N GLN A 352 -4.04 0.67 -38.36
CA GLN A 352 -4.60 -0.02 -39.52
C GLN A 352 -4.58 -1.53 -39.35
N VAL A 353 -3.45 -2.09 -38.91
CA VAL A 353 -3.31 -3.54 -38.71
C VAL A 353 -4.19 -4.02 -37.54
N VAL A 354 -4.21 -3.27 -36.43
CA VAL A 354 -5.04 -3.59 -35.26
C VAL A 354 -6.53 -3.60 -35.64
N GLU A 355 -7.00 -2.53 -36.29
CA GLU A 355 -8.41 -2.39 -36.67
C GLU A 355 -8.82 -3.43 -37.72
N ALA A 356 -7.98 -3.71 -38.72
CA ALA A 356 -8.28 -4.70 -39.75
C ALA A 356 -8.40 -6.13 -39.18
N HIS A 357 -7.65 -6.46 -38.13
CA HIS A 357 -7.58 -7.83 -37.61
C HIS A 357 -8.51 -8.09 -36.42
N TRP A 358 -8.66 -7.11 -35.52
CA TRP A 358 -9.41 -7.24 -34.28
C TRP A 358 -10.58 -6.25 -34.14
N GLY A 359 -10.73 -5.31 -35.09
CA GLY A 359 -11.80 -4.31 -35.09
C GLY A 359 -11.46 -3.03 -34.34
N ALA A 360 -12.33 -2.02 -34.49
CA ALA A 360 -12.11 -0.65 -34.03
C ALA A 360 -12.24 -0.43 -32.51
N HIS A 361 -12.58 -1.48 -31.75
CA HIS A 361 -12.85 -1.43 -30.31
C HIS A 361 -11.65 -1.86 -29.45
N CYS A 362 -10.47 -2.05 -30.04
CA CYS A 362 -9.26 -2.31 -29.28
C CYS A 362 -8.83 -1.07 -28.47
N THR A 363 -8.15 -1.30 -27.35
CA THR A 363 -7.62 -0.22 -26.50
C THR A 363 -6.10 -0.37 -26.38
N LEU A 364 -5.35 0.69 -26.69
CA LEU A 364 -3.89 0.71 -26.60
C LEU A 364 -3.47 1.38 -25.29
N VAL A 365 -2.92 0.60 -24.37
CA VAL A 365 -2.66 1.02 -22.99
C VAL A 365 -1.17 1.03 -22.74
N GLY A 366 -0.63 2.14 -22.24
CA GLY A 366 0.75 2.16 -21.75
C GLY A 366 0.92 1.26 -20.54
N LYS A 367 2.08 0.61 -20.39
CA LYS A 367 2.48 0.08 -19.08
C LYS A 367 2.60 1.23 -18.08
N ALA A 368 2.61 0.92 -16.78
CA ALA A 368 2.49 1.93 -15.71
C ALA A 368 3.38 3.19 -15.88
N ILE A 369 4.62 3.02 -16.36
CA ILE A 369 5.58 4.11 -16.60
C ILE A 369 5.22 4.94 -17.84
N THR A 370 4.78 4.30 -18.92
CA THR A 370 4.50 4.93 -20.22
C THR A 370 3.08 5.47 -20.33
N LEU A 371 2.12 4.89 -19.60
CA LEU A 371 0.72 5.34 -19.56
C LEU A 371 0.60 6.80 -19.14
N ILE A 372 1.36 7.18 -18.10
CA ILE A 372 1.42 8.55 -17.60
C ILE A 372 1.90 9.49 -18.71
N THR A 373 2.91 9.08 -19.46
CA THR A 373 3.46 9.88 -20.56
C THR A 373 2.47 10.02 -21.71
N MET A 374 1.80 8.93 -22.09
CA MET A 374 0.76 8.93 -23.12
C MET A 374 -0.33 9.93 -22.76
N LEU A 375 -0.93 9.80 -21.58
CA LEU A 375 -2.08 10.62 -21.23
C LEU A 375 -1.68 12.07 -20.90
N ALA A 376 -0.48 12.30 -20.36
CA ALA A 376 0.06 13.64 -20.17
C ALA A 376 0.41 14.36 -21.48
N ARG A 377 0.38 13.70 -22.65
CA ARG A 377 0.42 14.42 -23.95
C ARG A 377 -0.80 15.31 -24.16
N GLU A 378 -1.92 14.95 -23.56
CA GLU A 378 -3.20 15.61 -23.81
C GLU A 378 -3.79 16.26 -22.55
N PHE A 379 -3.68 15.59 -21.41
CA PHE A 379 -4.29 16.02 -20.16
C PHE A 379 -3.26 16.52 -19.15
N VAL A 380 -3.71 17.33 -18.20
CA VAL A 380 -3.04 17.51 -16.92
C VAL A 380 -3.57 16.43 -15.96
N PHE A 381 -2.68 15.54 -15.54
CA PHE A 381 -3.06 14.47 -14.62
C PHE A 381 -3.26 15.00 -13.21
N VAL A 382 -4.41 14.67 -12.61
CA VAL A 382 -4.72 15.02 -11.23
C VAL A 382 -4.52 13.78 -10.37
N PHE A 383 -3.44 13.76 -9.59
CA PHE A 383 -3.20 12.71 -8.60
C PHE A 383 -3.35 13.25 -7.19
N ASN A 384 -3.78 12.38 -6.27
CA ASN A 384 -3.54 12.60 -4.85
C ASN A 384 -2.02 12.67 -4.57
N GLU A 385 -1.59 13.29 -3.48
CA GLU A 385 -0.18 13.64 -3.20
C GLU A 385 0.79 12.46 -3.41
N ARG A 386 0.38 11.27 -2.95
CA ARG A 386 1.16 10.03 -3.06
C ARG A 386 0.71 9.09 -4.18
N GLY A 387 -0.27 9.50 -4.99
CA GLY A 387 -0.81 8.69 -6.08
C GLY A 387 0.27 8.28 -7.09
N SER A 388 0.14 7.09 -7.67
CA SER A 388 1.07 6.49 -8.62
C SER A 388 2.54 6.39 -8.13
N PRO A 389 2.98 5.20 -7.67
CA PRO A 389 4.37 4.99 -7.26
C PRO A 389 5.36 5.04 -8.45
N TYR A 390 4.86 5.02 -9.68
CA TYR A 390 5.68 4.94 -10.90
C TYR A 390 6.22 6.28 -11.38
N LEU A 391 5.80 7.40 -10.79
CA LEU A 391 6.16 8.73 -11.29
C LEU A 391 7.65 9.07 -11.23
N SER A 392 8.37 8.53 -10.24
CA SER A 392 9.83 8.65 -10.18
C SER A 392 10.49 7.96 -11.38
N LEU A 393 10.00 6.77 -11.75
CA LEU A 393 10.49 5.99 -12.89
C LEU A 393 10.11 6.66 -14.22
N THR A 394 8.89 7.19 -14.34
CA THR A 394 8.47 7.99 -15.51
C THR A 394 9.36 9.21 -15.69
N THR A 395 9.69 9.93 -14.61
CA THR A 395 10.59 11.09 -14.64
C THR A 395 12.00 10.68 -15.06
N GLN A 396 12.51 9.55 -14.58
CA GLN A 396 13.80 9.02 -14.98
C GLN A 396 13.82 8.65 -16.47
N MET A 397 12.77 7.99 -16.96
CA MET A 397 12.62 7.68 -18.39
C MET A 397 12.60 8.96 -19.23
N HIS A 398 11.84 9.99 -18.82
CA HIS A 398 11.80 11.29 -19.51
C HIS A 398 13.17 11.94 -19.61
N ARG A 399 13.97 11.89 -18.55
CA ARG A 399 15.33 12.43 -18.56
C ARG A 399 16.21 11.71 -19.59
N HIS A 400 16.18 10.38 -19.62
CA HIS A 400 16.95 9.61 -20.60
C HIS A 400 16.49 9.84 -22.04
N LEU A 401 15.18 10.01 -22.27
CA LEU A 401 14.66 10.39 -23.58
C LEU A 401 15.15 11.77 -24.03
N GLN A 402 15.15 12.75 -23.12
CA GLN A 402 15.65 14.10 -23.39
C GLN A 402 17.16 14.10 -23.69
N GLU A 403 17.95 13.38 -22.88
CA GLU A 403 19.41 13.20 -23.09
C GLU A 403 19.72 12.56 -24.45
N ALA A 404 18.85 11.64 -24.91
CA ALA A 404 18.98 10.98 -26.22
C ALA A 404 18.38 11.81 -27.38
N GLY A 405 17.88 13.01 -27.13
CA GLY A 405 17.30 13.89 -28.16
C GLY A 405 15.97 13.40 -28.75
N VAL A 406 15.25 12.52 -28.04
CA VAL A 406 13.92 12.05 -28.48
C VAL A 406 12.91 13.18 -28.29
N PRO A 407 12.21 13.63 -29.34
CA PRO A 407 11.24 14.70 -29.21
C PRO A 407 9.96 14.18 -28.56
N PHE A 408 9.63 14.71 -27.39
CA PHE A 408 8.32 14.59 -26.78
C PHE A 408 8.04 15.80 -25.90
N ARG A 409 6.76 16.07 -25.65
CA ARG A 409 6.32 17.08 -24.69
C ARG A 409 5.37 16.39 -23.72
N VAL A 410 5.19 16.91 -22.52
CA VAL A 410 4.12 16.48 -21.61
C VAL A 410 3.57 17.71 -20.90
N ASN A 411 2.28 17.66 -20.57
CA ASN A 411 1.67 18.59 -19.65
C ASN A 411 2.16 18.29 -18.22
N PRO A 412 2.11 19.29 -17.32
CA PRO A 412 2.43 19.07 -15.91
C PRO A 412 1.42 18.12 -15.26
N ILE A 413 1.81 17.61 -14.10
CA ILE A 413 0.95 16.82 -13.22
C ILE A 413 0.54 17.69 -12.04
N LEU A 414 -0.75 17.69 -11.73
CA LEU A 414 -1.30 18.34 -10.55
C LEU A 414 -1.38 17.34 -9.40
N ARG A 415 -0.77 17.70 -8.26
CA ARG A 415 -0.80 16.91 -7.02
C ARG A 415 -1.71 17.55 -5.99
N LEU A 416 -2.72 16.82 -5.54
CA LEU A 416 -3.64 17.25 -4.50
C LEU A 416 -3.21 16.69 -3.14
N SER A 417 -2.94 17.58 -2.20
CA SER A 417 -2.69 17.23 -0.80
C SER A 417 -3.84 17.76 0.05
N TYR A 418 -4.41 16.90 0.88
CA TYR A 418 -5.52 17.24 1.76
C TYR A 418 -5.02 17.25 3.20
N PRO A 419 -5.34 18.30 3.98
CA PRO A 419 -5.19 18.25 5.43
C PRO A 419 -6.36 17.46 6.04
N THR A 420 -6.54 16.18 5.66
CA THR A 420 -7.77 15.39 5.89
C THR A 420 -8.23 15.42 7.33
N TRP A 421 -7.32 15.19 8.29
CA TRP A 421 -7.64 15.20 9.71
C TRP A 421 -7.95 16.60 10.25
N ASP A 422 -7.36 17.64 9.68
CA ASP A 422 -7.65 19.02 10.10
C ASP A 422 -8.98 19.53 9.54
N ALA A 423 -9.34 19.04 8.35
CA ALA A 423 -10.60 19.39 7.71
C ALA A 423 -11.82 18.97 8.53
N LEU A 424 -11.68 17.99 9.42
CA LEU A 424 -12.72 17.60 10.37
C LEU A 424 -13.14 18.74 11.31
N ALA A 425 -12.28 19.73 11.57
CA ALA A 425 -12.63 20.92 12.36
C ALA A 425 -13.62 21.86 11.64
N GLN A 426 -13.82 21.70 10.33
CA GLN A 426 -14.76 22.51 9.55
C GLN A 426 -16.19 21.98 9.62
N ALA A 427 -16.38 20.72 10.02
CA ALA A 427 -17.69 20.16 10.27
C ALA A 427 -18.19 20.56 11.68
N PRO A 428 -19.51 20.64 11.91
CA PRO A 428 -20.07 20.63 13.25
C PRO A 428 -19.49 19.47 14.07
N CYS A 429 -19.44 19.63 15.39
CA CYS A 429 -18.93 18.58 16.27
C CYS A 429 -19.75 17.29 16.09
N VAL A 430 -19.13 16.26 15.50
CA VAL A 430 -19.67 14.91 15.42
C VAL A 430 -18.90 14.05 16.40
N ALA A 431 -19.62 13.32 17.27
CA ALA A 431 -19.00 12.36 18.18
C ALA A 431 -18.53 11.14 17.38
N LEU A 432 -17.23 10.90 17.36
CA LEU A 432 -16.58 9.82 16.64
C LEU A 432 -16.06 8.78 17.63
N ARG A 433 -16.50 7.53 17.49
CA ARG A 433 -15.94 6.39 18.21
C ARG A 433 -14.61 6.01 17.56
N LEU A 434 -13.54 6.08 18.35
CA LEU A 434 -12.20 5.76 17.90
C LEU A 434 -11.98 4.24 17.92
N PRO A 435 -11.24 3.70 16.93
CA PRO A 435 -10.76 2.32 17.03
C PRO A 435 -9.79 2.18 18.20
N GLU A 436 -9.68 0.97 18.75
CA GLU A 436 -8.94 0.67 19.99
C GLU A 436 -7.54 1.31 20.06
N HIS A 437 -6.77 1.20 18.98
CA HIS A 437 -5.42 1.77 18.92
C HIS A 437 -5.40 3.30 18.95
N LEU A 438 -6.38 3.97 18.34
CA LEU A 438 -6.54 5.43 18.44
C LEU A 438 -7.14 5.83 19.78
N ALA A 439 -8.11 5.08 20.31
CA ALA A 439 -8.69 5.33 21.63
C ALA A 439 -7.61 5.29 22.73
N CYS A 440 -6.72 4.29 22.68
CA CYS A 440 -5.58 4.19 23.56
C CYS A 440 -4.62 5.38 23.43
N ALA A 441 -4.35 5.83 22.19
CA ALA A 441 -3.46 6.95 21.93
C ALA A 441 -4.06 8.30 22.37
N PHE A 442 -5.37 8.51 22.19
CA PHE A 442 -6.08 9.72 22.58
C PHE A 442 -6.46 9.75 24.08
N GLY A 443 -6.51 8.58 24.72
CA GLY A 443 -6.94 8.39 26.11
C GLY A 443 -8.45 8.30 26.31
N GLU A 444 -9.24 8.31 25.23
CA GLU A 444 -10.70 8.36 25.25
C GLU A 444 -11.28 7.51 24.10
N PRO A 445 -12.37 6.75 24.33
CA PRO A 445 -12.97 5.90 23.30
C PRO A 445 -13.79 6.67 22.26
N THR A 446 -14.32 7.83 22.63
CA THR A 446 -15.11 8.70 21.74
C THR A 446 -14.54 10.11 21.82
N VAL A 447 -14.42 10.79 20.67
CA VAL A 447 -13.92 12.16 20.58
C VAL A 447 -14.76 12.96 19.60
N CYS A 448 -14.95 14.25 19.88
CA CYS A 448 -15.53 15.18 18.91
C CYS A 448 -14.60 15.36 17.70
N SER A 449 -15.15 15.43 16.48
CA SER A 449 -14.41 15.71 15.23
C SER A 449 -13.47 16.93 15.31
N ASP A 450 -13.93 18.03 15.90
CA ASP A 450 -13.14 19.25 16.11
C ASP A 450 -11.97 19.02 17.11
N ALA A 451 -12.23 18.32 18.20
CA ALA A 451 -11.20 17.98 19.19
C ALA A 451 -10.15 17.03 18.60
N PHE A 452 -10.57 16.06 17.78
CA PHE A 452 -9.66 15.18 17.03
C PHE A 452 -8.75 16.00 16.11
N ALA A 453 -9.34 16.86 15.29
CA ALA A 453 -8.62 17.70 14.33
C ALA A 453 -7.55 18.58 15.00
N LYS A 454 -7.84 19.11 16.19
CA LYS A 454 -6.90 19.95 16.96
C LYS A 454 -5.79 19.15 17.63
N ARG A 455 -6.06 17.90 18.06
CA ARG A 455 -5.14 17.11 18.91
C ARG A 455 -4.30 16.07 18.18
N TRP A 456 -4.73 15.57 17.01
CA TRP A 456 -4.12 14.37 16.40
C TRP A 456 -2.60 14.48 16.17
N ARG A 457 -2.07 15.67 15.84
CA ARG A 457 -0.62 15.88 15.67
C ARG A 457 0.15 15.78 16.97
N HIS A 458 -0.42 16.32 18.03
CA HIS A 458 0.18 16.24 19.37
C HIS A 458 0.21 14.78 19.81
N VAL A 459 -0.92 14.07 19.68
CA VAL A 459 -1.02 12.63 19.96
C VAL A 459 0.00 11.85 19.13
N ALA A 460 0.11 12.11 17.82
CA ALA A 460 1.10 11.45 16.98
C ALA A 460 2.55 11.71 17.44
N THR A 461 2.85 12.92 17.91
CA THR A 461 4.17 13.26 18.47
C THR A 461 4.46 12.48 19.75
N GLU A 462 3.49 12.43 20.67
CA GLU A 462 3.59 11.63 21.91
C GLU A 462 3.79 10.14 21.60
N GLN A 463 3.10 9.60 20.59
CA GLN A 463 3.29 8.20 20.17
C GLN A 463 4.68 7.97 19.54
N LEU A 464 5.22 8.91 18.78
CA LEU A 464 6.59 8.81 18.23
C LEU A 464 7.63 8.84 19.35
N GLU A 465 7.45 9.68 20.37
CA GLU A 465 8.31 9.73 21.56
C GLU A 465 8.24 8.41 22.35
N LEU A 466 7.04 7.84 22.49
CA LEU A 466 6.86 6.52 23.11
C LEU A 466 7.60 5.43 22.32
N LEU A 467 7.48 5.41 20.99
CA LEU A 467 8.22 4.46 20.15
C LEU A 467 9.74 4.62 20.31
N ALA A 468 10.23 5.86 20.42
CA ALA A 468 11.65 6.11 20.67
C ALA A 468 12.10 5.60 22.06
N ARG A 469 11.29 5.78 23.10
CA ARG A 469 11.55 5.20 24.44
C ARG A 469 11.57 3.67 24.40
N LEU A 470 10.58 3.05 23.75
CA LEU A 470 10.49 1.60 23.59
C LEU A 470 11.72 1.02 22.87
N ALA A 471 12.21 1.69 21.82
CA ALA A 471 13.41 1.28 21.09
C ALA A 471 14.68 1.20 21.96
N GLN A 472 14.72 1.95 23.06
CA GLN A 472 15.85 1.99 24.00
C GLN A 472 15.77 0.93 25.10
N ILE A 473 14.62 0.27 25.28
CA ILE A 473 14.44 -0.72 26.34
C ILE A 473 15.19 -2.01 26.00
N ARG A 474 16.14 -2.38 26.86
CA ARG A 474 16.99 -3.58 26.70
C ARG A 474 16.77 -4.67 27.75
N SER A 475 15.91 -4.44 28.73
CA SER A 475 15.68 -5.40 29.83
C SER A 475 14.20 -5.51 30.21
N PRO A 476 13.75 -6.68 30.71
CA PRO A 476 12.39 -6.86 31.23
C PRO A 476 12.05 -5.87 32.34
N ARG A 477 13.00 -5.59 33.23
CA ARG A 477 12.85 -4.62 34.33
C ARG A 477 12.49 -3.22 33.80
N ALA A 478 13.23 -2.72 32.82
CA ALA A 478 12.97 -1.40 32.23
C ALA A 478 11.61 -1.35 31.49
N LEU A 479 11.21 -2.46 30.85
CA LEU A 479 9.87 -2.58 30.27
C LEU A 479 8.78 -2.50 31.35
N MET A 480 8.93 -3.25 32.44
CA MET A 480 7.97 -3.24 33.54
C MET A 480 7.87 -1.88 34.22
N GLN A 481 8.98 -1.13 34.34
CA GLN A 481 8.98 0.26 34.81
C GLN A 481 8.15 1.16 33.89
N LEU A 482 8.39 1.10 32.58
CA LEU A 482 7.60 1.86 31.61
C LEU A 482 6.10 1.53 31.70
N LEU A 483 5.75 0.25 31.80
CA LEU A 483 4.36 -0.19 31.90
C LEU A 483 3.72 0.23 33.24
N ALA A 484 4.48 0.21 34.34
CA ALA A 484 4.03 0.69 35.64
C ALA A 484 3.78 2.22 35.68
N GLU A 485 4.53 2.99 34.89
CA GLU A 485 4.29 4.42 34.69
C GLU A 485 3.00 4.68 33.88
N ARG A 486 2.74 3.87 32.84
CA ARG A 486 1.67 4.13 31.86
C ARG A 486 0.34 3.44 32.14
N GLU A 487 0.37 2.17 32.53
CA GLU A 487 -0.82 1.32 32.74
C GLU A 487 -1.23 1.21 34.21
N GLY A 488 -0.44 1.81 35.12
CA GLY A 488 -0.81 1.99 36.51
C GLY A 488 -0.54 0.78 37.41
N ASP A 489 -1.42 0.59 38.41
CA ASP A 489 -1.10 -0.18 39.61
C ASP A 489 -0.88 -1.68 39.37
N ALA A 490 -1.54 -2.28 38.38
CA ALA A 490 -1.33 -3.69 38.03
C ALA A 490 0.13 -3.99 37.68
N TRP A 491 0.78 -3.09 36.93
CA TRP A 491 2.19 -3.24 36.57
C TRP A 491 3.13 -2.80 37.68
N ARG A 492 2.74 -1.83 38.52
CA ARG A 492 3.52 -1.48 39.73
C ARG A 492 3.65 -2.68 40.68
N THR A 493 2.55 -3.39 40.92
CA THR A 493 2.54 -4.61 41.74
C THR A 493 3.44 -5.69 41.15
N ARG A 494 3.33 -5.95 39.83
CA ARG A 494 4.19 -6.92 39.15
C ARG A 494 5.67 -6.53 39.20
N LEU A 495 5.98 -5.24 39.07
CA LEU A 495 7.35 -4.74 39.18
C LEU A 495 7.91 -4.98 40.59
N GLN A 496 7.14 -4.66 41.64
CA GLN A 496 7.55 -4.92 43.03
C GLN A 496 7.80 -6.42 43.29
N GLU A 497 6.93 -7.28 42.76
CA GLU A 497 7.11 -8.74 42.84
C GLU A 497 8.39 -9.18 42.13
N TYR A 498 8.62 -8.70 40.91
CA TYR A 498 9.83 -8.96 40.15
C TYR A 498 11.10 -8.54 40.90
N GLU A 499 11.11 -7.33 41.48
CA GLU A 499 12.25 -6.81 42.26
C GLU A 499 12.48 -7.64 43.53
N THR A 500 11.41 -8.07 44.21
CA THR A 500 11.49 -8.91 45.40
C THR A 500 12.08 -10.29 45.07
N LEU A 501 11.59 -10.92 44.00
CA LEU A 501 12.09 -12.21 43.53
C LEU A 501 13.53 -12.11 43.04
N HIS A 502 13.87 -11.04 42.31
CA HIS A 502 15.22 -10.79 41.83
C HIS A 502 16.20 -10.58 43.00
N THR A 503 15.78 -9.85 44.04
CA THR A 503 16.58 -9.67 45.27
C THR A 503 16.79 -10.99 45.99
N ARG A 504 15.73 -11.77 46.20
CA ARG A 504 15.83 -13.11 46.80
C ARG A 504 16.72 -14.05 46.00
N LEU A 505 16.64 -14.01 44.66
CA LEU A 505 17.49 -14.81 43.79
C LEU A 505 18.96 -14.39 43.95
N ALA A 506 19.24 -13.09 43.97
CA ALA A 506 20.60 -12.58 44.18
C ALA A 506 21.13 -12.93 45.57
N GLU A 507 20.32 -12.81 46.61
CA GLU A 507 20.71 -13.19 47.98
C GLU A 507 20.94 -14.69 48.12
N THR A 508 20.07 -15.53 47.53
CA THR A 508 20.18 -16.98 47.69
C THR A 508 21.25 -17.54 46.75
N VAL A 509 21.06 -17.39 45.44
CA VAL A 509 21.96 -17.95 44.42
C VAL A 509 23.30 -17.22 44.41
N GLY A 510 23.31 -15.90 44.60
CA GLY A 510 24.56 -15.13 44.67
C GLY A 510 25.39 -15.48 45.90
N TYR A 511 24.77 -15.69 47.06
CA TYR A 511 25.46 -16.20 48.25
C TYR A 511 26.05 -17.58 48.02
N TRP A 512 25.27 -18.52 47.47
CA TRP A 512 25.75 -19.88 47.16
C TRP A 512 26.87 -19.86 46.12
N ALA A 513 26.75 -19.06 45.07
CA ALA A 513 27.78 -18.92 44.04
C ALA A 513 29.09 -18.35 44.60
N GLU A 514 29.00 -17.36 45.49
CA GLU A 514 30.18 -16.78 46.15
C GLU A 514 30.81 -17.74 47.16
N LEU A 515 30.00 -18.52 47.89
CA LEU A 515 30.49 -19.58 48.77
C LEU A 515 31.24 -20.66 47.97
N LEU A 516 30.66 -21.15 46.88
CA LEU A 516 31.29 -22.12 45.98
C LEU A 516 32.59 -21.56 45.37
N ARG A 517 32.60 -20.27 44.99
CA ARG A 517 33.80 -19.59 44.48
C ARG A 517 34.91 -19.52 45.54
N ARG A 518 34.58 -19.16 46.79
CA ARG A 518 35.55 -19.13 47.91
C ARG A 518 36.12 -20.52 48.20
N GLN A 519 35.26 -21.54 48.24
CA GLN A 519 35.70 -22.94 48.42
C GLN A 519 36.62 -23.39 47.28
N ALA A 520 36.29 -23.07 46.03
CA ALA A 520 37.14 -23.35 44.88
C ALA A 520 38.50 -22.62 44.99
N HIS A 521 38.52 -21.34 45.36
CA HIS A 521 39.76 -20.59 45.56
C HIS A 521 40.65 -21.19 46.66
N ALA A 522 40.06 -21.60 47.79
CA ALA A 522 40.79 -22.25 48.87
C ALA A 522 41.40 -23.59 48.41
N LEU A 523 40.63 -24.44 47.72
CA LEU A 523 41.13 -25.70 47.17
C LEU A 523 42.19 -25.50 46.08
N HIS A 524 42.08 -24.44 45.27
CA HIS A 524 43.12 -24.07 44.31
C HIS A 524 44.40 -23.61 45.00
N ALA A 525 44.31 -22.87 46.11
CA ALA A 525 45.47 -22.47 46.90
C ALA A 525 46.13 -23.68 47.57
N GLU A 526 45.35 -24.58 48.18
CA GLU A 526 45.84 -25.82 48.78
C GLU A 526 46.49 -26.71 47.72
N ARG A 527 45.88 -26.84 46.54
CA ARG A 527 46.48 -27.57 45.40
C ARG A 527 47.84 -26.99 45.00
N ARG A 528 47.97 -25.66 44.93
CA ARG A 528 49.24 -25.00 44.57
C ARG A 528 50.31 -25.25 45.63
N ALA A 529 49.96 -25.15 46.91
CA ALA A 529 50.87 -25.42 48.02
C ALA A 529 51.36 -26.88 48.01
N LEU A 530 50.46 -27.85 47.82
CA LEU A 530 50.82 -29.26 47.71
C LEU A 530 51.72 -29.57 46.50
N ILE A 531 51.47 -28.93 45.35
CA ILE A 531 52.35 -29.07 44.18
C ILE A 531 53.75 -28.53 44.49
N ALA A 532 53.83 -27.36 45.14
CA ALA A 532 55.12 -26.79 45.54
C ALA A 532 55.87 -27.67 46.55
N GLU A 533 55.17 -28.25 47.53
CA GLU A 533 55.75 -29.18 48.52
C GLU A 533 56.26 -30.47 47.87
N ILE A 534 55.50 -31.03 46.91
CA ILE A 534 55.92 -32.18 46.11
C ILE A 534 57.19 -31.85 45.30
N GLN A 535 57.27 -30.64 44.73
CA GLN A 535 58.45 -30.20 43.97
C GLN A 535 59.68 -30.02 44.86
N GLN A 536 59.50 -29.51 46.08
CA GLN A 536 60.58 -29.31 47.06
C GLN A 536 61.05 -30.62 47.70
N HIS A 537 60.15 -31.59 47.88
CA HIS A 537 60.45 -32.88 48.52
C HIS A 537 59.92 -34.07 47.70
N PRO A 538 60.57 -34.43 46.57
CA PRO A 538 60.09 -35.46 45.65
C PRO A 538 59.88 -36.83 46.28
N LYS A 539 60.65 -37.16 47.34
CA LYS A 539 60.53 -38.43 48.09
C LYS A 539 59.20 -38.58 48.84
N ARG A 540 58.48 -37.48 49.13
CA ARG A 540 57.16 -37.48 49.78
C ARG A 540 56.00 -37.57 48.78
N PHE A 541 56.27 -37.74 47.49
CA PHE A 541 55.22 -37.83 46.47
C PHE A 541 54.21 -38.95 46.76
N GLY A 542 54.67 -40.13 47.18
CA GLY A 542 53.79 -41.27 47.51
C GLY A 542 52.80 -40.97 48.64
N GLU A 543 53.21 -40.13 49.61
CA GLU A 543 52.41 -39.68 50.75
C GLU A 543 51.41 -38.59 50.34
N LEU A 544 51.81 -37.64 49.48
CA LEU A 544 51.04 -36.45 49.14
C LEU A 544 50.11 -36.62 47.90
N ALA A 545 50.40 -37.59 47.03
CA ALA A 545 49.62 -37.85 45.80
C ALA A 545 48.14 -38.22 46.02
N PRO A 546 47.74 -38.99 47.06
CA PRO A 546 46.33 -39.23 47.36
C PRO A 546 45.56 -37.94 47.65
N ARG A 547 46.12 -37.05 48.47
CA ARG A 547 45.52 -35.75 48.84
C ARG A 547 45.37 -34.83 47.62
N LEU A 548 46.36 -34.82 46.72
CA LEU A 548 46.27 -34.07 45.46
C LEU A 548 45.15 -34.59 44.54
N ARG A 549 44.93 -35.91 44.48
CA ARG A 549 43.81 -36.52 43.72
C ARG A 549 42.45 -36.16 44.33
N GLU A 550 42.35 -36.16 45.66
CA GLU A 550 41.14 -35.78 46.38
C GLU A 550 40.75 -34.31 46.11
N ILE A 551 41.71 -33.38 46.17
CA ILE A 551 41.47 -31.96 45.87
C ILE A 551 41.00 -31.77 44.42
N LYS A 552 41.61 -32.48 43.44
CA LYS A 552 41.16 -32.44 42.04
C LYS A 552 39.72 -32.95 41.89
N ALA A 553 39.34 -34.03 42.59
CA ALA A 553 37.99 -34.57 42.56
C ALA A 553 36.96 -33.63 43.21
N ARG A 554 37.33 -32.94 44.29
CA ARG A 554 36.50 -31.91 44.92
C ARG A 554 36.31 -30.69 44.02
N LEU A 555 37.37 -30.20 43.37
CA LEU A 555 37.27 -29.11 42.39
C LEU A 555 36.36 -29.47 41.20
N LYS A 556 36.41 -30.71 40.72
CA LYS A 556 35.52 -31.19 39.65
C LYS A 556 34.04 -31.16 40.08
N ARG A 557 33.73 -31.60 41.30
CA ARG A 557 32.37 -31.55 41.86
C ARG A 557 31.85 -30.13 42.04
N LEU A 558 32.65 -29.24 42.63
CA LEU A 558 32.28 -27.83 42.80
C LEU A 558 32.02 -27.11 41.47
N ASN A 559 32.75 -27.47 40.41
CA ASN A 559 32.51 -26.91 39.07
C ASN A 559 31.24 -27.46 38.38
N THR A 560 30.68 -28.58 38.87
CA THR A 560 29.40 -29.11 38.39
C THR A 560 28.23 -28.54 39.19
N GLU A 561 28.43 -28.25 40.48
CA GLU A 561 27.43 -27.60 41.35
C GLU A 561 27.25 -26.10 41.06
N ARG A 562 28.30 -25.44 40.55
CA ARG A 562 28.26 -24.05 40.08
C ARG A 562 27.81 -23.97 38.63
#